data_AF-A0A969UDF1-F1
#
_entry.id   AF-A0A969UDF1-F1
#
_cell.length_a   1.000
_cell.length_b   1.000
_cell.length_c   1.000
_cell.angle_alpha   90.00
_cell.angle_beta   90.00
_cell.angle_gamma   90.00
#
_symmetry.space_group_name_H-M   'P 1'
#
loop_
_entity.id
_entity.type
_entity.pdbx_description
1 polymer ?
#
loop_
_entity_poly.entity_id
_entity_poly.type
_entity_poly.pdbx_seq_one_letter_code
_entity_poly.pdbx_strand_id
1 'polypeptide(L)'
;MTRFLSLWTLFVLLSMSVCARFSFALDVYQAEVSVRDQSPDARVEALGRALLEVAVKASGDANAGNNSVVLSAQASAERYMQRYAYRQAIVRENGVPVIKLYLTGTFYPNSIQQLLQRAGLAVWGRERPVVAVYLFEGDAPLSTEYRQAMQERSARRGLQLRFPGGVAASELADPETLALKLASPGAHALFGRVNERLYLS
;
A
#
# COMPACT_ATOMS: atom_id res chain seq x y z
N MET A 1 30.31 -18.75 -39.64
CA MET A 1 30.30 -17.56 -38.74
C MET A 1 28.89 -16.99 -38.50
N THR A 2 27.99 -16.98 -39.48
CA THR A 2 26.62 -16.43 -39.35
C THR A 2 25.70 -17.14 -38.34
N ARG A 3 25.87 -18.47 -38.14
CA ARG A 3 25.06 -19.25 -37.17
C ARG A 3 25.40 -18.96 -35.70
N PHE A 4 26.66 -18.68 -35.40
CA PHE A 4 27.10 -18.28 -34.05
C PHE A 4 26.61 -16.87 -33.70
N LEU A 5 26.60 -15.96 -34.69
CA LEU A 5 26.09 -14.60 -34.52
C LEU A 5 24.57 -14.58 -34.26
N SER A 6 23.82 -15.46 -34.93
CA SER A 6 22.36 -15.62 -34.75
C SER A 6 21.97 -16.22 -33.39
N LEU A 7 22.74 -17.19 -32.89
CA LEU A 7 22.53 -17.74 -31.54
C LEU A 7 22.86 -16.73 -30.44
N TRP A 8 23.87 -15.89 -30.65
CA TRP A 8 24.25 -14.84 -29.71
C TRP A 8 23.21 -13.70 -29.66
N THR A 9 22.67 -13.29 -30.81
CA THR A 9 21.58 -12.30 -30.84
C THR A 9 20.29 -12.84 -30.23
N LEU A 10 19.94 -14.12 -30.47
CA LEU A 10 18.77 -14.74 -29.84
C LEU A 10 18.93 -14.83 -28.32
N PHE A 11 20.13 -15.15 -27.83
CA PHE A 11 20.44 -15.19 -26.40
C PHE A 11 20.34 -13.80 -25.74
N VAL A 12 20.83 -12.74 -26.40
CA VAL A 12 20.72 -11.36 -25.92
C VAL A 12 19.26 -10.87 -25.92
N LEU A 13 18.48 -11.18 -26.96
CA LEU A 13 17.05 -10.86 -27.04
C LEU A 13 16.21 -11.60 -25.99
N LEU A 14 16.56 -12.87 -25.70
CA LEU A 14 15.92 -13.65 -24.63
C LEU A 14 16.28 -13.10 -23.23
N SER A 15 17.52 -12.64 -23.06
CA SER A 15 18.01 -12.04 -21.80
C SER A 15 17.34 -10.68 -21.51
N MET A 16 17.12 -9.85 -22.53
CA MET A 16 16.38 -8.58 -22.39
C MET A 16 14.88 -8.74 -22.10
N SER A 17 14.28 -9.91 -22.41
CA SER A 17 12.88 -10.20 -22.05
C SER A 17 12.69 -10.44 -20.54
N VAL A 18 13.78 -10.64 -19.78
CA VAL A 18 13.76 -10.74 -18.32
C VAL A 18 14.07 -9.39 -17.67
N CYS A 19 13.48 -8.31 -18.19
CA CYS A 19 13.25 -7.14 -17.36
C CYS A 19 12.16 -7.51 -16.34
N ALA A 20 12.60 -8.05 -15.20
CA ALA A 20 11.76 -8.32 -14.05
C ALA A 20 10.90 -7.09 -13.77
N ARG A 21 9.58 -7.25 -13.91
CA ARG A 21 8.62 -6.27 -13.40
C ARG A 21 8.74 -6.26 -11.89
N PHE A 22 9.57 -5.36 -11.37
CA PHE A 22 9.61 -5.08 -9.95
C PHE A 22 8.34 -4.29 -9.62
N SER A 23 7.24 -5.00 -9.40
CA SER A 23 6.05 -4.37 -8.85
C SER A 23 6.41 -3.92 -7.44
N PHE A 24 6.31 -2.61 -7.19
CA PHE A 24 6.28 -2.06 -5.83
C PHE A 24 5.05 -2.66 -5.12
N ALA A 25 5.20 -3.87 -4.60
CA ALA A 25 4.25 -4.40 -3.65
C ALA A 25 4.34 -3.49 -2.42
N LEU A 26 3.25 -2.84 -2.06
CA LEU A 26 3.15 -2.20 -0.75
C LEU A 26 3.51 -3.26 0.31
N ASP A 27 4.60 -3.06 1.03
CA ASP A 27 4.98 -3.96 2.11
C ASP A 27 4.10 -3.66 3.33
N VAL A 28 2.91 -4.26 3.30
CA VAL A 28 1.86 -4.12 4.31
C VAL A 28 2.24 -4.77 5.65
N TYR A 29 3.29 -5.58 5.65
CA TYR A 29 3.89 -6.19 6.84
C TYR A 29 5.13 -5.45 7.32
N GLN A 30 5.33 -4.22 6.82
CA GLN A 30 6.39 -3.33 7.22
C GLN A 30 5.83 -1.98 7.68
N ALA A 31 6.40 -1.44 8.75
CA ALA A 31 6.12 -0.09 9.22
C ALA A 31 7.39 0.60 9.70
N GLU A 32 7.43 1.92 9.53
CA GLU A 32 8.55 2.78 9.88
C GLU A 32 8.07 3.83 10.87
N VAL A 33 8.70 3.87 12.04
CA VAL A 33 8.31 4.74 13.15
C VAL A 33 9.50 5.56 13.62
N SER A 34 9.26 6.81 13.99
CA SER A 34 10.31 7.65 14.59
C SER A 34 10.66 7.18 15.99
N VAL A 35 11.95 7.19 16.31
CA VAL A 35 12.49 6.78 17.62
C VAL A 35 13.46 7.82 18.15
N ARG A 36 13.54 7.92 19.48
CA ARG A 36 14.46 8.83 20.16
C ARG A 36 15.93 8.39 19.99
N ASP A 37 16.17 7.09 20.13
CA ASP A 37 17.49 6.48 20.14
C ASP A 37 17.39 4.98 19.76
N GLN A 38 18.51 4.27 19.82
CA GLN A 38 18.60 2.82 19.53
C GLN A 38 18.63 1.96 20.81
N SER A 39 18.20 2.49 21.96
CA SER A 39 18.16 1.74 23.21
C SER A 39 17.15 0.57 23.13
N PRO A 40 17.33 -0.48 23.95
CA PRO A 40 16.39 -1.60 23.99
C PRO A 40 14.94 -1.17 24.27
N ASP A 41 14.73 -0.23 25.20
CA ASP A 41 13.39 0.23 25.58
C ASP A 41 12.72 0.99 24.43
N ALA A 42 13.44 1.92 23.79
CA ALA A 42 12.94 2.64 22.63
C ALA A 42 12.62 1.68 21.47
N ARG A 43 13.42 0.62 21.29
CA ARG A 43 13.18 -0.41 20.28
C ARG A 43 11.90 -1.19 20.56
N VAL A 44 11.68 -1.64 21.80
CA VAL A 44 10.47 -2.41 22.16
C VAL A 44 9.22 -1.56 21.94
N GLU A 45 9.23 -0.31 22.38
CA GLU A 45 8.12 0.62 22.17
C GLU A 45 7.85 0.87 20.67
N ALA A 46 8.91 1.10 19.90
CA ALA A 46 8.84 1.34 18.47
C ALA A 46 8.30 0.13 17.70
N LEU A 47 8.76 -1.08 18.03
CA LEU A 47 8.25 -2.30 17.42
C LEU A 47 6.78 -2.53 17.76
N GLY A 48 6.37 -2.18 18.98
CA GLY A 48 4.96 -2.13 19.35
C GLY A 48 4.16 -1.20 18.45
N ARG A 49 4.59 0.05 18.27
CA ARG A 49 3.93 1.02 17.38
C ARG A 49 3.91 0.54 15.92
N ALA A 50 5.00 -0.02 15.44
CA ALA A 50 5.11 -0.58 14.10
C ALA A 50 4.13 -1.75 13.89
N LEU A 51 3.93 -2.61 14.91
CA LEU A 51 2.94 -3.68 14.85
C LEU A 51 1.51 -3.15 14.67
N LEU A 52 1.15 -2.07 15.38
CA LEU A 52 -0.18 -1.44 15.26
C LEU A 52 -0.40 -0.89 13.84
N GLU A 53 0.61 -0.21 13.27
CA GLU A 53 0.54 0.29 11.89
C GLU A 53 0.41 -0.86 10.88
N VAL A 54 1.18 -1.93 11.07
CA VAL A 54 1.07 -3.14 10.24
C VAL A 54 -0.30 -3.76 10.36
N ALA A 55 -0.92 -3.81 11.54
CA ALA A 55 -2.28 -4.33 11.69
C ALA A 55 -3.30 -3.52 10.88
N VAL A 56 -3.20 -2.19 10.87
CA VAL A 56 -4.03 -1.30 10.04
C VAL A 56 -3.79 -1.53 8.55
N LYS A 57 -2.53 -1.59 8.11
CA LYS A 57 -2.18 -1.84 6.70
C LYS A 57 -2.62 -3.24 6.24
N ALA A 58 -2.41 -4.24 7.08
CA ALA A 58 -2.67 -5.64 6.77
C ALA A 58 -4.18 -5.95 6.72
N SER A 59 -4.97 -5.34 7.61
CA SER A 59 -6.43 -5.54 7.65
C SER A 59 -7.23 -4.57 6.77
N GLY A 60 -6.68 -3.40 6.47
CA GLY A 60 -7.40 -2.31 5.81
C GLY A 60 -8.34 -1.52 6.73
N ASP A 61 -8.43 -1.90 8.01
CA ASP A 61 -9.27 -1.24 9.01
C ASP A 61 -8.47 -0.18 9.79
N ALA A 62 -8.94 1.06 9.76
CA ALA A 62 -8.33 2.18 10.49
C ALA A 62 -8.38 1.98 12.02
N ASN A 63 -9.33 1.21 12.53
CA ASN A 63 -9.49 0.92 13.95
C ASN A 63 -8.71 -0.32 14.41
N ALA A 64 -8.03 -1.03 13.52
CA ALA A 64 -7.28 -2.25 13.87
C ALA A 64 -6.24 -2.01 14.97
N GLY A 65 -5.59 -0.84 14.99
CA GLY A 65 -4.64 -0.46 16.03
C GLY A 65 -5.25 -0.29 17.42
N ASN A 66 -6.57 -0.06 17.51
CA ASN A 66 -7.30 0.09 18.76
C ASN A 66 -8.02 -1.20 19.20
N ASN A 67 -7.94 -2.26 18.39
CA ASN A 67 -8.53 -3.55 18.74
C ASN A 67 -7.80 -4.13 19.96
N SER A 68 -8.55 -4.59 20.97
CA SER A 68 -7.99 -5.07 22.25
C SER A 68 -7.02 -6.24 22.07
N VAL A 69 -7.26 -7.13 21.11
CA VAL A 69 -6.38 -8.26 20.79
C VAL A 69 -5.07 -7.77 20.19
N VAL A 70 -5.13 -6.78 19.29
CA VAL A 70 -3.94 -6.19 18.66
C VAL A 70 -3.13 -5.37 19.67
N LEU A 71 -3.78 -4.58 20.53
CA LEU A 71 -3.14 -3.84 21.62
C LEU A 71 -2.43 -4.77 22.60
N SER A 72 -3.05 -5.91 22.94
CA SER A 72 -2.40 -6.90 23.83
C SER A 72 -1.12 -7.49 23.22
N ALA A 73 -1.03 -7.57 21.89
CA ALA A 73 0.14 -8.08 21.20
C ALA A 73 1.29 -7.06 21.15
N GLN A 74 1.02 -5.76 21.34
CA GLN A 74 2.00 -4.66 21.24
C GLN A 74 3.22 -4.90 22.13
N ALA A 75 3.02 -5.30 23.39
CA ALA A 75 4.11 -5.55 24.35
C ALA A 75 4.99 -6.75 23.95
N SER A 76 4.51 -7.59 23.03
CA SER A 76 5.20 -8.78 22.54
C SER A 76 5.47 -8.72 21.04
N ALA A 77 5.56 -7.51 20.47
CA ALA A 77 5.73 -7.28 19.04
C ALA A 77 6.96 -8.00 18.45
N GLU A 78 8.03 -8.15 19.23
CA GLU A 78 9.24 -8.89 18.83
C GLU A 78 8.94 -10.35 18.40
N ARG A 79 7.89 -10.99 18.96
CA ARG A 79 7.49 -12.36 18.58
C ARG A 79 6.92 -12.46 17.17
N TYR A 80 6.41 -11.35 16.65
CA TYR A 80 5.86 -11.26 15.30
C TYR A 80 6.90 -10.77 14.28
N MET A 81 8.03 -10.24 14.77
CA MET A 81 9.02 -9.56 13.97
C MET A 81 9.95 -10.55 13.27
N GLN A 82 10.19 -10.30 11.98
CA GLN A 82 11.21 -10.98 11.18
C GLN A 82 12.56 -10.28 11.28
N ARG A 83 12.58 -8.96 11.11
CA ARG A 83 13.78 -8.13 11.19
C ARG A 83 13.42 -6.69 11.50
N TYR A 84 14.42 -5.93 11.94
CA TYR A 84 14.33 -4.48 12.04
C TYR A 84 15.56 -3.82 11.43
N ALA A 85 15.42 -2.56 11.02
CA ALA A 85 16.52 -1.73 10.55
C ALA A 85 16.37 -0.32 11.10
N TYR A 86 17.50 0.37 11.28
CA TYR A 86 17.52 1.78 11.60
C TYR A 86 17.92 2.58 10.37
N ARG A 87 17.30 3.75 10.21
CA ARG A 87 17.73 4.75 9.23
C ARG A 87 17.66 6.13 9.84
N GLN A 88 18.59 6.99 9.43
CA GLN A 88 18.52 8.41 9.71
C GLN A 88 18.08 9.15 8.46
N ALA A 89 17.26 10.18 8.64
CA ALA A 89 16.86 11.06 7.55
C ALA A 89 16.90 12.51 8.03
N ILE A 90 17.34 13.41 7.15
CA ILE A 90 17.25 14.85 7.39
C ILE A 90 15.83 15.28 7.01
N VAL A 91 15.08 15.77 8.00
CA VAL A 91 13.71 16.26 7.82
C VAL A 91 13.71 17.74 8.17
N ARG A 92 12.95 18.55 7.42
CA ARG A 92 12.74 19.96 7.78
C ARG A 92 11.61 20.07 8.79
N GLU A 93 11.92 20.52 9.99
CA GLU A 93 10.92 20.95 10.98
C GLU A 93 10.98 22.47 11.11
N ASN A 94 9.86 23.15 10.85
CA ASN A 94 9.78 24.62 10.88
C ASN A 94 10.86 25.31 10.03
N GLY A 95 11.20 24.73 8.88
CA GLY A 95 12.23 25.24 7.97
C GLY A 95 13.67 24.89 8.35
N VAL A 96 13.90 24.32 9.54
CA VAL A 96 15.23 23.93 10.04
C VAL A 96 15.50 22.46 9.72
N PRO A 97 16.66 22.11 9.13
CA PRO A 97 17.04 20.72 8.91
C PRO A 97 17.39 20.04 10.24
N VAL A 98 16.66 18.97 10.57
CA VAL A 98 16.86 18.15 11.78
C VAL A 98 17.09 16.70 11.36
N ILE A 99 18.06 16.03 12.00
CA ILE A 99 18.29 14.59 11.80
C ILE A 99 17.28 13.83 12.64
N LYS A 100 16.44 13.01 12.00
CA LYS A 100 15.53 12.08 12.67
C LYS A 100 15.98 10.65 12.50
N LEU A 101 15.84 9.88 13.57
CA LEU A 101 16.06 8.44 13.58
C LEU A 101 14.72 7.70 13.44
N TYR A 102 14.71 6.71 12.57
CA TYR A 102 13.56 5.85 12.32
C TYR A 102 13.94 4.40 12.54
N LEU A 103 13.00 3.63 13.07
CA LEU A 103 13.04 2.18 13.13
C LEU A 103 12.02 1.63 12.14
N THR A 104 12.48 0.74 11.26
CA THR A 104 11.64 0.02 10.33
C THR A 104 11.51 -1.43 10.79
N GLY A 105 10.32 -1.85 11.20
CA GLY A 105 10.02 -3.22 11.57
C GLY A 105 9.40 -3.99 10.41
N THR A 106 9.93 -5.17 10.09
CA THR A 106 9.34 -6.14 9.15
C THR A 106 8.82 -7.33 9.94
N PHE A 107 7.58 -7.74 9.69
CA PHE A 107 6.89 -8.78 10.45
C PHE A 107 6.59 -10.01 9.59
N TYR A 108 6.48 -11.18 10.23
CA TYR A 108 6.10 -12.42 9.57
C TYR A 108 4.63 -12.36 9.12
N PRO A 109 4.33 -12.50 7.81
CA PRO A 109 2.96 -12.43 7.31
C PRO A 109 2.00 -13.38 8.03
N ASN A 110 2.38 -14.66 8.17
CA ASN A 110 1.53 -15.68 8.80
C ASN A 110 1.18 -15.32 10.26
N SER A 111 2.15 -14.81 11.03
CA SER A 111 1.93 -14.44 12.43
C SER A 111 0.99 -13.23 12.56
N ILE A 112 1.11 -12.24 11.67
CA ILE A 112 0.21 -11.09 11.61
C ILE A 112 -1.20 -11.52 11.19
N GLN A 113 -1.32 -12.37 10.18
CA GLN A 113 -2.61 -12.88 9.72
C GLN A 113 -3.34 -13.65 10.83
N GLN A 114 -2.63 -14.49 11.59
CA GLN A 114 -3.20 -15.19 12.74
C GLN A 114 -3.60 -14.22 13.88
N LEU A 115 -2.85 -13.14 14.09
CA LEU A 115 -3.21 -12.09 15.04
C LEU A 115 -4.52 -11.41 14.61
N LEU A 116 -4.61 -11.01 13.34
CA LEU A 116 -5.80 -10.36 12.78
C LEU A 116 -7.03 -11.27 12.79
N GLN A 117 -6.87 -12.56 12.44
CA GLN A 117 -7.95 -13.55 12.53
C GLN A 117 -8.48 -13.68 13.96
N ARG A 118 -7.58 -13.80 14.95
CA ARG A 118 -7.96 -13.84 16.37
C ARG A 118 -8.64 -12.55 16.84
N ALA A 119 -8.29 -11.42 16.24
CA ALA A 119 -8.89 -10.12 16.49
C ALA A 119 -10.26 -9.92 15.77
N GLY A 120 -10.69 -10.88 14.94
CA GLY A 120 -11.91 -10.76 14.12
C GLY A 120 -11.78 -9.76 12.97
N LEU A 121 -10.55 -9.39 12.60
CA LEU A 121 -10.26 -8.43 11.55
C LEU A 121 -10.11 -9.13 10.19
N ALA A 122 -10.48 -8.41 9.13
CA ALA A 122 -10.28 -8.90 7.77
C ALA A 122 -8.80 -9.20 7.50
N VAL A 123 -8.53 -10.30 6.80
CA VAL A 123 -7.18 -10.64 6.34
C VAL A 123 -7.16 -10.65 4.83
N TRP A 124 -6.38 -9.75 4.26
CA TRP A 124 -6.25 -9.62 2.82
C TRP A 124 -5.12 -10.53 2.33
N GLY A 125 -5.38 -11.27 1.24
CA GLY A 125 -4.36 -12.09 0.58
C GLY A 125 -3.23 -11.24 -0.01
N ARG A 126 -2.18 -11.92 -0.52
CA ARG A 126 -1.06 -11.23 -1.21
C ARG A 126 -1.51 -10.49 -2.47
N GLU A 127 -2.54 -10.99 -3.15
CA GLU A 127 -3.16 -10.30 -4.28
C GLU A 127 -4.12 -9.24 -3.76
N ARG A 128 -3.60 -8.04 -3.56
CA ARG A 128 -4.41 -6.88 -3.20
C ARG A 128 -4.99 -6.28 -4.47
N PRO A 129 -6.32 -6.12 -4.57
CA PRO A 129 -6.92 -5.51 -5.72
C PRO A 129 -6.45 -4.06 -5.85
N VAL A 130 -6.00 -3.69 -7.05
CA VAL A 130 -5.77 -2.29 -7.39
C VAL A 130 -7.13 -1.71 -7.71
N VAL A 131 -7.57 -0.75 -6.89
CA VAL A 131 -8.88 -0.14 -7.07
C VAL A 131 -8.73 1.02 -8.05
N ALA A 132 -9.42 0.93 -9.19
CA ALA A 132 -9.51 2.01 -10.16
C ALA A 132 -10.59 2.99 -9.71
N VAL A 133 -10.20 4.23 -9.39
CA VAL A 133 -11.12 5.26 -8.91
C VAL A 133 -11.36 6.28 -10.02
N TYR A 134 -12.60 6.37 -10.47
CA TYR A 134 -13.05 7.37 -11.43
C TYR A 134 -13.92 8.40 -10.69
N LEU A 135 -13.28 9.51 -10.29
CA LEU A 135 -13.93 10.63 -9.61
C LEU A 135 -13.76 11.90 -10.46
N PHE A 136 -14.84 12.68 -10.54
CA PHE A 136 -14.92 13.91 -11.33
C PHE A 136 -15.46 15.07 -10.48
N GLU A 137 -14.98 16.27 -10.78
CA GLU A 137 -15.49 17.55 -10.30
C GLU A 137 -16.16 18.25 -11.49
N GLY A 138 -17.49 18.17 -11.56
CA GLY A 138 -18.24 18.46 -12.79
C GLY A 138 -17.96 17.41 -13.87
N ASP A 139 -17.41 17.85 -15.01
CA ASP A 139 -16.93 16.98 -16.10
C ASP A 139 -15.40 16.83 -16.11
N ALA A 140 -14.69 17.59 -15.26
CA ALA A 140 -13.26 17.49 -15.14
C ALA A 140 -12.87 16.34 -14.20
N PRO A 141 -11.75 15.64 -14.44
CA PRO A 141 -11.24 14.67 -13.50
C PRO A 141 -10.90 15.33 -12.16
N LEU A 142 -11.07 14.62 -11.05
CA LEU A 142 -10.76 15.12 -9.69
C LEU A 142 -9.37 15.77 -9.64
N SER A 143 -9.23 16.91 -8.94
CA SER A 143 -7.97 17.63 -8.85
C SER A 143 -6.83 16.77 -8.27
N THR A 144 -5.58 17.09 -8.66
CA THR A 144 -4.38 16.33 -8.27
C THR A 144 -4.18 16.27 -6.75
N GLU A 145 -4.47 17.37 -6.05
CA GLU A 145 -4.39 17.45 -4.59
C GLU A 145 -5.32 16.45 -3.90
N TYR A 146 -6.58 16.34 -4.33
CA TYR A 146 -7.54 15.40 -3.75
C TYR A 146 -7.17 13.95 -4.08
N ARG A 147 -6.66 13.69 -5.30
CA ARG A 147 -6.14 12.37 -5.67
C ARG A 147 -5.00 11.96 -4.75
N GLN A 148 -4.00 12.83 -4.55
CA GLN A 148 -2.86 12.55 -3.69
C GLN A 148 -3.30 12.31 -2.23
N ALA A 149 -4.18 13.15 -1.69
CA ALA A 149 -4.71 12.98 -0.34
C ALA A 149 -5.45 11.64 -0.19
N MET A 150 -6.21 11.22 -1.20
CA MET A 150 -6.91 9.95 -1.19
C MET A 150 -5.95 8.75 -1.29
N GLN A 151 -4.94 8.84 -2.17
CA GLN A 151 -3.89 7.81 -2.30
C GLN A 151 -3.08 7.66 -1.01
N GLU A 152 -2.77 8.74 -0.31
CA GLU A 152 -2.04 8.67 0.95
C GLU A 152 -2.88 7.97 2.03
N ARG A 153 -4.16 8.34 2.15
CA ARG A 153 -5.09 7.70 3.10
C ARG A 153 -5.31 6.22 2.80
N SER A 154 -5.41 5.86 1.52
CA SER A 154 -5.56 4.46 1.12
C SER A 154 -4.29 3.67 1.37
N ALA A 155 -3.11 4.23 1.06
CA ALA A 155 -1.83 3.59 1.29
C ALA A 155 -1.59 3.29 2.77
N ARG A 156 -2.03 4.19 3.68
CA ARG A 156 -2.02 3.94 5.13
C ARG A 156 -2.87 2.73 5.55
N ARG A 157 -3.88 2.37 4.76
CA ARG A 157 -4.74 1.18 4.93
C ARG A 157 -4.29 0.01 4.05
N GLY A 158 -3.12 0.12 3.42
CA GLY A 158 -2.60 -0.91 2.52
C GLY A 158 -3.39 -1.09 1.22
N LEU A 159 -4.19 -0.09 0.82
CA LEU A 159 -4.97 -0.07 -0.40
C LEU A 159 -4.26 0.73 -1.50
N GLN A 160 -4.13 0.14 -2.69
CA GLN A 160 -3.61 0.82 -3.88
C GLN A 160 -4.76 1.42 -4.68
N LEU A 161 -4.84 2.76 -4.70
CA LEU A 161 -5.76 3.48 -5.58
C LEU A 161 -5.03 3.95 -6.83
N ARG A 162 -5.59 3.61 -7.98
CA ARG A 162 -5.19 4.13 -9.28
C ARG A 162 -6.28 5.06 -9.79
N PHE A 163 -5.90 6.23 -10.28
CA PHE A 163 -6.82 7.16 -10.92
C PHE A 163 -6.54 7.19 -12.42
N PRO A 164 -7.30 6.45 -13.23
CA PRO A 164 -7.06 6.40 -14.67
C PRO A 164 -7.28 7.79 -15.31
N GLY A 165 -6.38 8.16 -16.23
CA GLY A 165 -6.53 9.34 -17.08
C GLY A 165 -7.24 8.98 -18.40
N GLY A 166 -7.60 10.01 -19.18
CA GLY A 166 -8.08 9.84 -20.55
C GLY A 166 -9.51 9.31 -20.67
N VAL A 167 -10.32 9.40 -19.62
CA VAL A 167 -11.73 8.99 -19.62
C VAL A 167 -12.55 10.17 -19.11
N ALA A 168 -13.51 10.64 -19.92
CA ALA A 168 -14.41 11.72 -19.54
C ALA A 168 -15.58 11.19 -18.70
N ALA A 169 -16.18 12.05 -17.87
CA ALA A 169 -17.35 11.69 -17.05
C ALA A 169 -18.51 11.18 -17.92
N SER A 170 -18.72 11.81 -19.09
CA SER A 170 -19.75 11.42 -20.07
C SER A 170 -19.52 10.03 -20.67
N GLU A 171 -18.27 9.63 -20.86
CA GLU A 171 -17.89 8.33 -21.43
C GLU A 171 -18.10 7.17 -20.43
N LEU A 172 -18.15 7.47 -19.13
CA LEU A 172 -18.48 6.50 -18.08
C LEU A 172 -19.97 6.45 -17.75
N ALA A 173 -20.77 7.41 -18.25
CA ALA A 173 -22.22 7.36 -18.15
C ALA A 173 -22.83 6.33 -19.11
N ASP A 174 -22.08 5.92 -20.14
CA ASP A 174 -22.45 4.83 -21.03
C ASP A 174 -22.23 3.46 -20.34
N PRO A 175 -23.29 2.65 -20.14
CA PRO A 175 -23.19 1.39 -19.42
C PRO A 175 -22.34 0.32 -20.13
N GLU A 176 -22.23 0.35 -21.46
CA GLU A 176 -21.36 -0.59 -22.21
C GLU A 176 -19.88 -0.28 -22.00
N THR A 177 -19.51 1.00 -22.10
CA THR A 177 -18.14 1.45 -21.83
C THR A 177 -17.72 1.22 -20.37
N LEU A 178 -18.66 1.39 -19.44
CA LEU A 178 -18.47 1.09 -18.02
C LEU A 178 -18.18 -0.41 -17.80
N ALA A 179 -18.99 -1.28 -18.40
CA ALA A 179 -18.83 -2.74 -18.32
C ALA A 179 -17.50 -3.20 -18.93
N LEU A 180 -17.09 -2.61 -20.06
CA LEU A 180 -15.82 -2.94 -20.72
C LEU A 180 -14.60 -2.56 -19.86
N LYS A 181 -14.66 -1.41 -19.17
CA LYS A 181 -13.58 -0.95 -18.28
C LYS A 181 -13.54 -1.74 -16.96
N LEU A 182 -14.70 -2.19 -16.46
CA LEU A 182 -14.84 -3.09 -15.31
C LEU A 182 -14.37 -4.52 -15.58
N ALA A 183 -14.50 -5.01 -16.82
CA ALA A 183 -14.08 -6.36 -17.22
C ALA A 183 -12.56 -6.51 -17.39
N SER A 184 -11.78 -5.45 -17.16
CA SER A 184 -10.31 -5.52 -17.22
C SER A 184 -9.75 -6.37 -16.05
N PRO A 185 -8.89 -7.37 -16.30
CA PRO A 185 -8.41 -8.27 -15.25
C PRO A 185 -7.72 -7.51 -14.10
N GLY A 186 -8.24 -7.67 -12.88
CA GLY A 186 -7.70 -7.04 -11.66
C GLY A 186 -8.24 -5.63 -11.34
N ALA A 187 -9.23 -5.12 -12.08
CA ALA A 187 -9.86 -3.83 -11.80
C ALA A 187 -11.10 -3.99 -10.89
N HIS A 188 -10.97 -3.59 -9.63
CA HIS A 188 -12.15 -3.26 -8.81
C HIS A 188 -12.38 -1.76 -8.97
N ALA A 189 -13.48 -1.34 -9.60
CA ALA A 189 -13.71 0.09 -9.82
C ALA A 189 -14.69 0.66 -8.80
N LEU A 190 -14.36 1.83 -8.26
CA LEU A 190 -15.28 2.64 -7.45
C LEU A 190 -15.62 3.91 -8.24
N PHE A 191 -16.92 4.16 -8.41
CA PHE A 191 -17.46 5.31 -9.12
C PHE A 191 -18.11 6.29 -8.14
N GLY A 192 -17.96 7.58 -8.40
CA GLY A 192 -18.67 8.61 -7.65
C GLY A 192 -18.59 9.98 -8.32
N ARG A 193 -19.64 10.78 -8.16
CA ARG A 193 -19.64 12.21 -8.48
C ARG A 193 -19.64 12.94 -7.15
N VAL A 194 -18.71 13.87 -6.93
CA VAL A 194 -18.74 14.69 -5.72
C VAL A 194 -20.01 15.55 -5.80
N ASN A 195 -20.89 15.44 -4.78
CA ASN A 195 -22.26 16.01 -4.61
C ASN A 195 -23.51 15.15 -4.92
N GLU A 196 -23.43 13.87 -5.27
CA GLU A 196 -24.62 12.98 -5.24
C GLU A 196 -24.31 11.62 -4.60
N ARG A 197 -25.32 11.06 -3.90
CA ARG A 197 -25.24 9.85 -3.07
C ARG A 197 -24.55 8.69 -3.82
N LEU A 198 -23.59 8.08 -3.13
CA LEU A 198 -22.93 6.82 -3.52
C LEU A 198 -23.96 5.71 -3.75
N TYR A 199 -24.01 5.16 -4.97
CA TYR A 199 -24.57 3.83 -5.22
C TYR A 199 -23.41 2.87 -5.39
N LEU A 200 -23.33 1.87 -4.50
CA LEU A 200 -22.46 0.71 -4.65
C LEU A 200 -23.19 -0.28 -5.56
N SER A 201 -22.53 -0.78 -6.61
CA SER A 201 -22.96 -1.95 -7.39
C SER A 201 -22.06 -3.13 -7.06
#